data_AF-A0A1S8N241-F1
#
_entry.id   AF-A0A1S8N241-F1
#
_cell.length_a   1.000
_cell.length_b   1.000
_cell.length_c   1.000
_cell.angle_alpha   90.00
_cell.angle_beta   90.00
_cell.angle_gamma   90.00
#
_symmetry.space_group_name_H-M   'P 1'
#
loop_
_entity.id
_entity.type
_entity.pdbx_description
1 polymer ?
#
loop_
_entity_poly.entity_id
_entity_poly.type
_entity_poly.pdbx_seq_one_letter_code
_entity_poly.pdbx_strand_id
1 'polypeptide(L)'
;MLNLQLLVIYKSLGISGTAFQRCIESDRKLLKESINLLNLAIDNILQSKANFVLISGDLTKDGEQLCHKQIVKSLSRLIQNGIKVYIIPGNHDINNPLSCKYEKDKTLPIKTVTSTEFEDIYKDFGYGDAIYCDRNSLSYVVEPVNNLWLIGLDTCRYKENKLHKGGIIGGKIYKEQKQWLLGILKEANKKRRLL
;
A
#
# COMPACT_ATOMS: atom_id res chain seq x y z
N MET A 1 -13.73 11.63 2.08
CA MET A 1 -12.43 10.97 1.90
C MET A 1 -12.33 9.86 2.94
N LEU A 2 -12.10 8.62 2.53
CA LEU A 2 -11.83 7.50 3.43
C LEU A 2 -10.32 7.22 3.43
N ASN A 3 -9.71 6.96 4.59
CA ASN A 3 -8.35 6.48 4.71
C ASN A 3 -8.37 5.05 5.25
N LEU A 4 -7.62 4.14 4.63
CA LEU A 4 -7.59 2.72 4.97
C LEU A 4 -6.15 2.20 5.10
N GLN A 5 -5.96 1.27 6.05
CA GLN A 5 -4.81 0.38 6.18
C GLN A 5 -5.36 -1.05 6.18
N LEU A 6 -4.81 -1.95 5.37
CA LEU A 6 -5.52 -3.18 5.00
C LEU A 6 -4.94 -4.47 5.63
N LEU A 7 -3.62 -4.58 5.76
CA LEU A 7 -2.88 -5.73 6.30
C LEU A 7 -3.48 -7.09 5.90
N VAL A 8 -3.53 -7.37 4.59
CA VAL A 8 -4.27 -8.50 4.02
C VAL A 8 -3.36 -9.70 3.74
N ILE A 9 -3.81 -10.89 4.14
CA ILE A 9 -3.26 -12.18 3.71
C ILE A 9 -4.31 -13.00 2.96
N TYR A 10 -3.93 -13.64 1.85
CA TYR A 10 -4.82 -14.48 1.06
C TYR A 10 -4.77 -15.96 1.46
N LYS A 11 -5.92 -16.66 1.38
CA LYS A 11 -6.05 -18.08 1.79
C LYS A 11 -5.03 -19.01 1.13
N SER A 12 -4.65 -18.72 -0.10
CA SER A 12 -3.64 -19.45 -0.88
C SER A 12 -2.24 -19.42 -0.26
N LEU A 13 -1.96 -18.49 0.67
CA LEU A 13 -0.73 -18.45 1.45
C LEU A 13 -0.81 -19.24 2.76
N GLY A 14 -1.92 -19.94 3.00
CA GLY A 14 -2.15 -20.71 4.21
C GLY A 14 -2.66 -19.83 5.35
N ILE A 15 -3.89 -20.08 5.79
CA ILE A 15 -4.53 -19.40 6.91
C ILE A 15 -5.02 -20.40 7.97
N SER A 16 -4.32 -21.54 8.07
CA SER A 16 -4.64 -22.67 8.94
C SER A 16 -3.37 -23.43 9.31
N GLY A 17 -3.45 -24.31 10.31
CA GLY A 17 -2.31 -25.10 10.80
C GLY A 17 -1.56 -24.42 11.94
N THR A 18 -0.68 -25.17 12.59
CA THR A 18 0.01 -24.72 13.81
C THR A 18 0.97 -23.56 13.55
N ALA A 19 1.55 -23.47 12.35
CA ALA A 19 2.41 -22.34 11.99
C ALA A 19 1.63 -21.01 11.90
N PHE A 20 0.45 -21.02 11.27
CA PHE A 20 -0.42 -19.84 11.22
C PHE A 20 -1.01 -19.51 12.59
N GLN A 21 -1.36 -20.54 13.38
CA GLN A 21 -1.87 -20.37 14.74
C GLN A 21 -0.87 -19.62 15.63
N ARG A 22 0.41 -20.01 15.61
CA ARG A 22 1.47 -19.29 16.33
C ARG A 22 1.59 -17.84 15.87
N CYS A 23 1.43 -17.57 14.56
CA CYS A 23 1.46 -16.22 14.03
C CYS A 23 0.36 -15.34 14.63
N ILE A 24 -0.91 -15.78 14.60
CA ILE A 24 -2.03 -14.99 15.11
C ILE A 24 -2.05 -14.88 16.65
N GLU A 25 -1.45 -15.84 17.36
CA GLU A 25 -1.26 -15.74 18.82
C GLU A 25 -0.23 -14.65 19.17
N SER A 26 0.78 -14.48 18.31
CA SER A 26 1.81 -13.45 18.46
C SER A 26 1.41 -12.08 17.89
N ASP A 27 0.40 -12.02 17.02
CA ASP A 27 -0.04 -10.82 16.31
C ASP A 27 -1.56 -10.66 16.39
N ARG A 28 -2.04 -9.63 17.12
CA ARG A 28 -3.46 -9.41 17.45
C ARG A 28 -4.32 -8.91 16.27
N LYS A 29 -3.84 -9.08 15.04
CA LYS A 29 -4.55 -8.67 13.82
C LYS A 29 -5.57 -9.72 13.40
N LEU A 30 -6.64 -9.26 12.75
CA LEU A 30 -7.69 -10.10 12.16
C LEU A 30 -7.25 -10.69 10.80
N LEU A 31 -6.11 -11.38 10.78
CA LEU A 31 -5.49 -11.89 9.54
C LEU A 31 -6.35 -12.94 8.84
N LYS A 32 -7.13 -13.72 9.58
CA LYS A 32 -8.02 -14.73 9.00
C LYS A 32 -9.23 -14.09 8.32
N GLU A 33 -9.68 -12.97 8.85
CA GLU A 33 -10.84 -12.20 8.39
C GLU A 33 -10.46 -11.10 7.39
N SER A 34 -9.16 -10.80 7.21
CA SER A 34 -8.68 -9.60 6.50
C SER A 34 -9.25 -9.44 5.10
N ILE A 35 -9.42 -10.54 4.34
CA ILE A 35 -10.00 -10.49 2.99
C ILE A 35 -11.50 -10.16 3.05
N ASN A 36 -12.22 -10.72 4.01
CA ASN A 36 -13.65 -10.44 4.17
C ASN A 36 -13.86 -8.99 4.61
N LEU A 37 -13.00 -8.48 5.49
CA LEU A 37 -13.00 -7.08 5.91
C LEU A 37 -12.66 -6.14 4.75
N LEU A 38 -11.68 -6.47 3.92
CA LEU A 38 -11.37 -5.72 2.70
C LEU A 38 -12.59 -5.67 1.77
N ASN A 39 -13.21 -6.82 1.49
CA ASN A 39 -14.37 -6.88 0.61
C ASN A 39 -15.55 -6.09 1.17
N LEU A 40 -15.83 -6.20 2.48
CA LEU A 40 -16.86 -5.41 3.15
C LEU A 40 -16.57 -3.90 3.07
N ALA A 41 -15.31 -3.49 3.26
CA ALA A 41 -14.92 -2.09 3.12
C ALA A 41 -15.13 -1.60 1.68
N ILE A 42 -14.76 -2.40 0.68
CA ILE A 42 -15.01 -2.08 -0.73
C ILE A 42 -16.51 -1.96 -1.00
N ASP A 43 -17.33 -2.89 -0.51
CA ASP A 43 -18.79 -2.86 -0.69
C ASP A 43 -19.41 -1.60 -0.07
N ASN A 44 -18.97 -1.23 1.14
CA ASN A 44 -19.40 0.00 1.80
C ASN A 44 -18.99 1.25 1.02
N ILE A 45 -17.77 1.27 0.46
CA ILE A 45 -17.30 2.38 -0.38
C ILE A 45 -18.14 2.48 -1.66
N LEU A 46 -18.46 1.36 -2.31
CA LEU A 46 -19.29 1.33 -3.52
C LEU A 46 -20.69 1.88 -3.27
N GLN A 47 -21.23 1.71 -2.07
CA GLN A 47 -22.52 2.27 -1.66
C GLN A 47 -22.42 3.73 -1.18
N SER A 48 -21.21 4.26 -1.03
CA SER A 48 -20.97 5.63 -0.61
C SER A 48 -21.02 6.61 -1.79
N LYS A 49 -20.92 7.91 -1.48
CA LYS A 49 -20.76 8.99 -2.49
C LYS A 49 -19.30 9.38 -2.73
N ALA A 50 -18.34 8.53 -2.36
CA ALA A 50 -16.92 8.87 -2.47
C ALA A 50 -16.48 8.98 -3.95
N ASN A 51 -15.86 10.11 -4.31
CA ASN A 51 -15.25 10.29 -5.63
C ASN A 51 -13.89 9.60 -5.74
N PHE A 52 -13.19 9.46 -4.62
CA PHE A 52 -11.91 8.76 -4.54
C PHE A 52 -11.63 8.21 -3.14
N VAL A 53 -10.74 7.22 -3.07
CA VAL A 53 -10.27 6.54 -1.86
C VAL A 53 -8.77 6.71 -1.71
N LEU A 54 -8.32 6.95 -0.48
CA LEU A 54 -6.91 6.95 -0.12
C LEU A 54 -6.58 5.69 0.68
N ILE A 55 -5.47 5.04 0.34
CA ILE A 55 -4.95 3.91 1.11
C ILE A 55 -3.51 4.24 1.48
N SER A 56 -3.30 4.56 2.76
CA SER A 56 -2.04 5.14 3.26
C SER A 56 -1.03 4.09 3.71
N GLY A 57 -0.88 3.01 2.94
CA GLY A 57 0.10 1.95 3.19
C GLY A 57 -0.43 0.73 3.92
N ASP A 58 0.49 -0.21 4.15
CA ASP A 58 0.31 -1.48 4.84
C ASP A 58 -0.88 -2.25 4.25
N LEU A 59 -0.72 -2.55 2.96
CA LEU A 59 -1.71 -3.22 2.12
C LEU A 59 -1.72 -4.72 2.43
N THR A 60 -0.52 -5.29 2.54
CA THR A 60 -0.27 -6.71 2.72
C THR A 60 0.19 -7.01 4.14
N LYS A 61 0.15 -8.28 4.56
CA LYS A 61 0.68 -8.67 5.86
C LYS A 61 2.19 -8.46 5.92
N ASP A 62 2.93 -9.03 4.97
CA ASP A 62 4.38 -8.96 4.90
C ASP A 62 4.93 -8.87 3.47
N GLY A 63 4.32 -8.03 2.62
CA GLY A 63 4.85 -7.68 1.30
C GLY A 63 4.71 -8.79 0.27
N GLU A 64 3.85 -9.79 0.53
CA GLU A 64 3.72 -10.95 -0.33
C GLU A 64 3.24 -10.54 -1.72
N GLN A 65 4.03 -10.85 -2.77
CA GLN A 65 3.70 -10.47 -4.14
C GLN A 65 2.32 -11.01 -4.57
N LEU A 66 1.92 -12.18 -4.07
CA LEU A 66 0.59 -12.73 -4.31
C LEU A 66 -0.51 -11.85 -3.71
N CYS A 67 -0.34 -11.38 -2.47
CA CYS A 67 -1.31 -10.51 -1.81
C CYS A 67 -1.45 -9.19 -2.57
N HIS A 68 -0.35 -8.56 -2.98
CA HIS A 68 -0.37 -7.36 -3.82
C HIS A 68 -1.24 -7.53 -5.09
N LYS A 69 -0.99 -8.59 -5.86
CA LYS A 69 -1.76 -8.87 -7.08
C LYS A 69 -3.24 -9.12 -6.82
N GLN A 70 -3.59 -9.73 -5.69
CA GLN A 70 -4.98 -10.00 -5.34
C GLN A 70 -5.69 -8.76 -4.78
N ILE A 71 -4.99 -7.91 -4.02
CA ILE A 71 -5.52 -6.61 -3.57
C ILE A 71 -5.90 -5.74 -4.78
N VAL A 72 -5.04 -5.68 -5.81
CA VAL A 72 -5.36 -4.98 -7.07
C VAL A 72 -6.66 -5.50 -7.69
N LYS A 73 -6.85 -6.83 -7.76
CA LYS A 73 -8.10 -7.41 -8.27
C LYS A 73 -9.31 -6.97 -7.44
N SER A 74 -9.21 -7.02 -6.11
CA SER A 74 -10.30 -6.59 -5.23
C SER A 74 -10.62 -5.11 -5.40
N LEU A 75 -9.60 -4.24 -5.39
CA LEU A 75 -9.76 -2.79 -5.53
C LEU A 75 -10.18 -2.35 -6.94
N SER A 76 -9.92 -3.16 -7.98
CA SER A 76 -10.36 -2.86 -9.36
C SER A 76 -11.87 -2.65 -9.46
N ARG A 77 -12.66 -3.23 -8.55
CA ARG A 77 -14.10 -3.00 -8.43
C ARG A 77 -14.43 -1.53 -8.22
N LEU A 78 -13.61 -0.80 -7.44
CA LEU A 78 -13.80 0.64 -7.20
C LEU A 78 -13.57 1.45 -8.49
N ILE A 79 -12.45 1.19 -9.17
CA ILE A 79 -12.08 1.88 -10.42
C ILE A 79 -13.12 1.61 -11.50
N GLN A 80 -13.59 0.37 -11.64
CA GLN A 80 -14.64 -0.01 -12.59
C GLN A 80 -15.98 0.70 -12.33
N ASN A 81 -16.22 1.16 -11.11
CA ASN A 81 -17.39 1.96 -10.73
C ASN A 81 -17.10 3.47 -10.69
N GLY A 82 -16.01 3.92 -11.31
CA GLY A 82 -15.66 5.34 -11.42
C GLY A 82 -15.08 5.97 -10.15
N ILE A 83 -14.78 5.18 -9.11
CA ILE A 83 -14.14 5.65 -7.89
C ILE A 83 -12.63 5.54 -8.06
N LYS A 84 -11.94 6.69 -8.08
CA LYS A 84 -10.47 6.70 -8.17
C LYS A 84 -9.84 6.18 -6.88
N VAL A 85 -8.69 5.52 -6.97
CA VAL A 85 -8.01 4.98 -5.79
C VAL A 85 -6.55 5.44 -5.83
N TYR A 86 -6.06 5.94 -4.69
CA TYR A 86 -4.70 6.45 -4.56
C TYR A 86 -3.98 5.75 -3.42
N ILE A 87 -2.87 5.09 -3.75
CA ILE A 87 -2.13 4.21 -2.84
C ILE A 87 -0.71 4.73 -2.64
N ILE A 88 -0.21 4.64 -1.42
CA ILE A 88 1.22 4.66 -1.09
C ILE A 88 1.59 3.37 -0.34
N PRO A 89 2.87 2.95 -0.32
CA PRO A 89 3.29 1.79 0.46
C PRO A 89 3.33 2.08 1.96
N GLY A 90 3.17 1.04 2.76
CA GLY A 90 3.55 1.02 4.18
C GLY A 90 4.83 0.23 4.42
N ASN A 91 5.27 0.18 5.67
CA ASN A 91 6.54 -0.46 6.04
C ASN A 91 6.50 -1.99 5.87
N HIS A 92 5.32 -2.60 5.76
CA HIS A 92 5.17 -4.03 5.52
C HIS A 92 5.23 -4.43 4.05
N ASP A 93 5.06 -3.49 3.10
CA ASP A 93 4.69 -3.83 1.72
C ASP A 93 5.87 -4.14 0.79
N ILE A 94 7.02 -3.50 0.98
CA ILE A 94 8.12 -3.54 0.00
C ILE A 94 9.38 -4.12 0.62
N ASN A 95 10.09 -4.96 -0.13
CA ASN A 95 11.32 -5.63 0.28
C ASN A 95 11.22 -6.21 1.70
N ASN A 96 10.08 -6.78 2.07
CA ASN A 96 9.86 -7.27 3.41
C ASN A 96 10.49 -8.66 3.56
N PRO A 97 11.52 -8.83 4.41
CA PRO A 97 12.21 -10.11 4.57
C PRO A 97 11.36 -11.17 5.29
N LEU A 98 10.20 -10.80 5.83
CA LEU A 98 9.28 -11.69 6.55
C LEU A 98 8.19 -12.30 5.64
N SER A 99 8.19 -11.95 4.36
CA SER A 99 7.25 -12.46 3.36
C SER A 99 7.23 -13.99 3.35
N CYS A 100 6.10 -14.59 3.71
CA CYS A 100 6.00 -16.03 3.88
C CYS A 100 4.62 -16.62 3.53
N LYS A 101 4.60 -17.95 3.41
CA LYS A 101 3.39 -18.78 3.44
C LYS A 101 3.44 -19.77 4.59
N TYR A 102 2.28 -20.23 5.02
CA TYR A 102 2.11 -21.20 6.09
C TYR A 102 1.65 -22.55 5.52
N GLU A 103 2.42 -23.60 5.78
CA GLU A 103 2.10 -24.96 5.37
C GLU A 103 2.22 -25.92 6.56
N LYS A 104 1.08 -26.36 7.09
CA LYS A 104 0.98 -27.21 8.30
C LYS A 104 1.71 -26.57 9.49
N ASP A 105 2.88 -27.10 9.85
CA ASP A 105 3.74 -26.69 10.95
C ASP A 105 4.94 -25.84 10.50
N LYS A 106 5.04 -25.53 9.21
CA LYS A 106 6.15 -24.77 8.61
C LYS A 106 5.73 -23.38 8.14
N THR A 107 6.67 -22.45 8.29
CA THR A 107 6.64 -21.13 7.66
C THR A 107 7.69 -21.12 6.56
N LEU A 108 7.27 -20.88 5.31
CA LEU A 108 8.13 -20.97 4.14
C LEU A 108 8.28 -19.57 3.52
N PRO A 109 9.50 -19.09 3.25
CA PRO A 109 9.70 -17.78 2.64
C PRO A 109 9.13 -17.77 1.22
N ILE A 110 8.55 -16.64 0.83
CA ILE A 110 8.06 -16.41 -0.54
C ILE A 110 8.56 -15.05 -1.06
N LYS A 111 8.32 -14.80 -2.34
CA LYS A 111 8.75 -13.56 -2.99
C LYS A 111 7.96 -12.35 -2.46
N THR A 112 8.70 -11.35 -1.99
CA THR A 112 8.23 -9.96 -1.78
C THR A 112 8.35 -9.14 -3.07
N VAL A 113 7.77 -7.94 -3.10
CA VAL A 113 7.95 -6.98 -4.22
C VAL A 113 9.08 -5.97 -3.97
N THR A 114 9.73 -5.55 -5.06
CA THR A 114 10.59 -4.35 -5.10
C THR A 114 9.76 -3.07 -5.24
N SER A 115 10.37 -1.90 -5.05
CA SER A 115 9.67 -0.62 -5.25
C SER A 115 9.19 -0.42 -6.69
N THR A 116 9.96 -0.85 -7.68
CA THR A 116 9.56 -0.78 -9.10
C THR A 116 8.40 -1.74 -9.38
N GLU A 117 8.46 -2.97 -8.87
CA GLU A 117 7.33 -3.90 -9.01
C GLU A 117 6.07 -3.38 -8.30
N PHE A 118 6.21 -2.68 -7.17
CA PHE A 118 5.09 -2.05 -6.47
C PHE A 118 4.43 -0.96 -7.33
N GLU A 119 5.24 -0.04 -7.87
CA GLU A 119 4.77 1.01 -8.79
C GLU A 119 4.04 0.40 -10.01
N ASP A 120 4.60 -0.65 -10.61
CA ASP A 120 4.00 -1.34 -11.74
C ASP A 120 2.67 -2.05 -11.38
N ILE A 121 2.63 -2.75 -10.24
CA ILE A 121 1.43 -3.44 -9.77
C ILE A 121 0.30 -2.44 -9.49
N TYR A 122 0.63 -1.30 -8.90
CA TYR A 122 -0.32 -0.28 -8.51
C TYR A 122 -0.41 0.88 -9.52
N LYS A 123 0.00 0.67 -10.77
CA LYS A 123 0.01 1.71 -11.81
C LYS A 123 -1.31 2.46 -11.91
N ASP A 124 -2.44 1.75 -11.93
CA ASP A 124 -3.78 2.36 -12.05
C ASP A 124 -4.31 2.95 -10.73
N PHE A 125 -3.49 2.99 -9.67
CA PHE A 125 -3.85 3.43 -8.32
C PHE A 125 -3.09 4.68 -7.89
N GLY A 126 -2.88 5.60 -8.84
CA GLY A 126 -2.26 6.91 -8.65
C GLY A 126 -0.97 7.11 -9.44
N TYR A 127 -0.12 6.09 -9.54
CA TYR A 127 1.19 6.20 -10.17
C TYR A 127 1.13 6.52 -11.68
N GLY A 128 0.20 5.90 -12.41
CA GLY A 128 0.01 6.10 -13.84
C GLY A 128 -0.59 7.46 -14.21
N ASP A 129 -1.32 8.09 -13.29
CA ASP A 129 -1.96 9.40 -13.45
C ASP A 129 -1.17 10.55 -12.80
N ALA A 130 0.02 10.24 -12.25
CA ALA A 130 0.80 11.21 -11.49
C ALA A 130 1.29 12.36 -12.37
N ILE A 131 1.03 13.59 -11.94
CA ILE A 131 1.51 14.82 -12.58
C ILE A 131 2.94 15.17 -12.16
N TYR A 132 3.38 14.67 -11.00
CA TYR A 132 4.76 14.74 -10.53
C TYR A 132 5.10 13.48 -9.75
N CYS A 133 6.31 12.94 -9.96
CA CYS A 133 6.85 11.83 -9.19
C CYS A 133 8.18 12.24 -8.55
N ASP A 134 8.44 11.82 -7.32
CA ASP A 134 9.80 11.87 -6.77
C ASP A 134 10.61 10.72 -7.39
N ARG A 135 11.85 11.00 -7.82
CA ARG A 135 12.71 9.98 -8.44
C ARG A 135 13.35 9.05 -7.40
N ASN A 136 13.30 9.42 -6.12
CA ASN A 136 14.01 8.73 -5.05
C ASN A 136 13.10 7.97 -4.09
N SER A 137 11.78 8.05 -4.25
CA SER A 137 10.78 7.36 -3.43
C SER A 137 9.55 7.06 -4.28
N LEU A 138 8.58 6.32 -3.73
CA LEU A 138 7.28 6.12 -4.37
C LEU A 138 6.30 7.27 -4.07
N SER A 139 6.82 8.48 -3.86
CA SER A 139 6.01 9.67 -3.67
C SER A 139 5.57 10.26 -4.99
N TYR A 140 4.34 10.75 -5.05
CA TYR A 140 3.78 11.33 -6.26
C TYR A 140 2.73 12.39 -5.94
N VAL A 141 2.33 13.13 -6.97
CA VAL A 141 1.26 14.12 -6.94
C VAL A 141 0.25 13.77 -8.02
N VAL A 142 -1.04 13.80 -7.68
CA VAL A 142 -2.17 13.64 -8.60
C VAL A 142 -3.15 14.79 -8.41
N GLU A 143 -3.96 15.08 -9.43
CA GLU A 143 -5.07 16.04 -9.36
C GLU A 143 -6.41 15.27 -9.43
N PRO A 144 -6.90 14.70 -8.31
CA PRO A 144 -8.08 13.84 -8.30
C PRO A 144 -9.35 14.53 -8.78
N VAL A 145 -9.48 15.81 -8.45
CA VAL A 145 -10.52 16.73 -8.91
C VAL A 145 -9.88 18.06 -9.28
N ASN A 146 -10.56 18.84 -10.12
CA ASN A 146 -10.02 20.11 -10.60
C ASN A 146 -9.60 21.00 -9.42
N ASN A 147 -8.39 21.52 -9.51
CA ASN A 147 -7.77 22.43 -8.55
C ASN A 147 -7.40 21.85 -7.18
N LEU A 148 -7.51 20.53 -6.97
CA LEU A 148 -7.03 19.86 -5.77
C LEU A 148 -5.84 18.98 -6.12
N TRP A 149 -4.68 19.27 -5.55
CA TRP A 149 -3.52 18.39 -5.60
C TRP A 149 -3.48 17.50 -4.37
N LEU A 150 -3.32 16.20 -4.59
CA LEU A 150 -3.07 15.23 -3.55
C LEU A 150 -1.62 14.78 -3.64
N ILE A 151 -0.90 14.84 -2.53
CA ILE A 151 0.49 14.39 -2.42
C ILE A 151 0.50 13.04 -1.69
N GLY A 152 0.81 11.97 -2.41
CA GLY A 152 1.13 10.67 -1.83
C GLY A 152 2.58 10.68 -1.38
N LEU A 153 2.85 10.59 -0.07
CA LEU A 153 4.19 10.67 0.49
C LEU A 153 4.68 9.30 0.99
N ASP A 154 5.62 8.70 0.27
CA ASP A 154 6.29 7.47 0.69
C ASP A 154 7.38 7.78 1.72
N THR A 155 7.13 7.45 2.98
CA THR A 155 8.10 7.65 4.07
C THR A 155 8.78 6.35 4.50
N CYS A 156 8.57 5.26 3.77
CA CYS A 156 9.01 3.93 4.16
C CYS A 156 10.51 3.73 3.92
N ARG A 157 11.14 2.95 4.80
CA ARG A 157 12.59 2.68 4.75
C ARG A 157 12.91 1.29 4.19
N TYR A 158 12.11 0.81 3.25
CA TYR A 158 12.27 -0.54 2.66
C TYR A 158 13.60 -0.75 1.92
N LYS A 159 14.30 0.33 1.52
CA LYS A 159 15.67 0.25 0.95
C LYS A 159 16.72 -0.18 1.97
N GLU A 160 16.42 0.02 3.25
CA GLU A 160 17.30 -0.29 4.36
C GLU A 160 16.97 -1.65 5.03
N ASN A 161 15.91 -2.32 4.57
CA ASN A 161 15.54 -3.66 5.05
C ASN A 161 16.69 -4.65 4.81
N LYS A 162 16.97 -5.47 5.81
CA LYS A 162 18.00 -6.53 5.74
C LYS A 162 17.36 -7.88 5.95
N LEU A 163 17.83 -8.88 5.19
CA LEU A 163 17.43 -10.27 5.38
C LEU A 163 17.58 -10.66 6.86
N HIS A 164 16.57 -11.35 7.39
CA HIS A 164 16.51 -11.86 8.76
C HIS A 164 16.52 -10.82 9.91
N LYS A 165 16.42 -9.51 9.63
CA LYS A 165 16.34 -8.46 10.67
C LYS A 165 14.96 -7.80 10.81
N GLY A 166 13.94 -8.34 10.15
CA GLY A 166 12.61 -7.73 10.07
C GLY A 166 12.57 -6.47 9.21
N GLY A 167 11.36 -5.97 8.93
CA GLY A 167 11.15 -4.69 8.25
C GLY A 167 11.42 -3.51 9.18
N ILE A 168 11.96 -2.41 8.66
CA ILE A 168 12.16 -1.18 9.44
C ILE A 168 10.81 -0.49 9.66
N ILE A 169 10.44 -0.33 10.93
CA ILE A 169 9.14 0.24 11.33
C ILE A 169 9.13 1.78 11.20
N GLY A 170 10.25 2.45 11.50
CA GLY A 170 10.32 3.90 11.49
C GLY A 170 10.28 4.50 10.07
N GLY A 171 9.60 5.64 9.92
CA GLY A 171 9.60 6.41 8.67
C GLY A 171 10.77 7.39 8.55
N LYS A 172 11.07 7.82 7.32
CA LYS A 172 12.06 8.86 7.04
C LYS A 172 11.71 9.62 5.76
N ILE A 173 11.83 10.95 5.82
CA ILE A 173 11.88 11.80 4.63
C ILE A 173 13.35 12.10 4.34
N TYR A 174 13.86 11.65 3.20
CA TYR A 174 15.24 11.92 2.81
C TYR A 174 15.41 13.36 2.32
N LYS A 175 16.65 13.83 2.26
CA LYS A 175 16.94 15.24 1.91
C LYS A 175 16.41 15.59 0.51
N GLU A 176 16.60 14.69 -0.43
CA GLU A 176 16.19 14.81 -1.83
C GLU A 176 14.66 14.87 -1.94
N GLN A 177 13.96 13.97 -1.23
CA GLN A 177 12.50 13.95 -1.16
C GLN A 177 11.94 15.21 -0.50
N LYS A 178 12.58 15.71 0.57
CA LYS A 178 12.20 16.99 1.19
C LYS A 178 12.36 18.15 0.21
N GLN A 179 13.45 18.19 -0.55
CA GLN A 179 13.67 19.23 -1.57
C GLN A 179 12.63 19.14 -2.69
N TRP A 180 12.32 17.94 -3.16
CA TRP A 180 11.25 17.69 -4.13
C TRP A 180 9.90 18.20 -3.59
N LEU A 181 9.53 17.80 -2.37
CA LEU A 181 8.28 18.21 -1.74
C LEU A 181 8.17 19.73 -1.61
N LEU A 182 9.22 20.41 -1.15
CA LEU A 182 9.25 21.88 -1.10
C LEU A 182 9.10 22.52 -2.48
N GLY A 183 9.63 21.88 -3.53
CA GLY A 183 9.41 22.29 -4.92
C GLY A 183 7.94 22.16 -5.33
N ILE A 184 7.31 21.02 -5.03
CA ILE A 184 5.88 20.79 -5.28
C ILE A 184 5.02 21.83 -4.57
N LEU A 185 5.29 22.13 -3.29
CA LEU A 185 4.53 23.13 -2.52
C LEU A 185 4.66 24.54 -3.13
N LYS A 186 5.85 24.92 -3.61
CA LYS A 186 6.05 26.20 -4.32
C LYS A 186 5.27 26.25 -5.64
N GLU A 187 5.30 25.18 -6.42
CA GLU A 187 4.57 25.09 -7.69
C GLU A 187 3.05 25.10 -7.47
N ALA A 188 2.55 24.38 -6.46
CA ALA A 188 1.13 24.39 -6.07
C ALA A 188 0.67 25.82 -5.74
N ASN A 189 1.45 26.55 -4.94
CA ASN A 189 1.17 27.94 -4.59
C ASN A 189 1.17 28.87 -5.83
N LYS A 190 2.19 28.73 -6.70
CA LYS A 190 2.28 29.51 -7.95
C LYS A 190 1.08 29.26 -8.87
N LYS A 191 0.62 28.02 -8.95
CA LYS A 191 -0.55 27.60 -9.75
C LYS A 191 -1.89 27.75 -9.02
N ARG A 192 -1.89 28.27 -7.78
CA ARG A 192 -3.08 28.46 -6.93
C ARG A 192 -3.90 27.19 -6.72
N ARG A 193 -3.21 26.05 -6.58
CA ARG A 193 -3.81 24.75 -6.31
C ARG A 193 -4.10 24.60 -4.81
N LEU A 194 -5.20 23.93 -4.49
CA LEU A 194 -5.48 23.43 -3.14
C LEU A 194 -4.63 22.18 -2.89
N LEU A 195 -4.24 21.96 -1.64
CA LEU A 195 -3.49 20.80 -1.17
C LEU A 195 -4.28 20.09 -0.06
#